data_AF-A0A9Y4JMT3-F1
#
_entry.id   AF-A0A9Y4JMT3-F1
#
_cell.length_a   1.000
_cell.length_b   1.000
_cell.length_c   1.000
_cell.angle_alpha   90.00
_cell.angle_beta   90.00
_cell.angle_gamma   90.00
#
_symmetry.space_group_name_H-M   'P 1'
#
loop_
_entity.id
_entity.type
_entity.pdbx_description
1 polymer ?
#
loop_
_entity_poly.entity_id
_entity_poly.type
_entity_poly.pdbx_seq_one_letter_code
_entity_poly.pdbx_strand_id
1 'polypeptide(L)'
;MDPHALQEEVHVPVPQLLGNLKTRGVAKRFLLSPIVEEVIEMEAMIDTGADMTLMSNILFQQIQTAVAKVNRTVQMENCTKKIRGSAPGATQIRDIALLRLDIGPMSLTHPVHISPLDTLPFLIGADLLKRLEPLIDFQQSKIWAQVEQPLPVGGADKKVASCKEELPENREKQLSTATQRMGEEIKLLQAQNQKHAEVEEQNRKLGEEKKEMELQIAALQEPKKQLESIIKDLQQKIEELEAKNNNLQKDKDVLEQDQKVMQEKVDVLLEKNKEMEASQKLLEKDNEDLQEQL
;
A
#
# COMPACT_ATOMS: atom_id res chain seq x y z
N MET A 1 28.53 44.37 -29.04
CA MET A 1 27.82 43.56 -28.03
C MET A 1 26.45 43.29 -28.62
N ASP A 2 26.25 42.06 -29.09
CA ASP A 2 25.02 41.60 -29.70
C ASP A 2 24.12 41.03 -28.59
N PRO A 3 22.89 41.53 -28.37
CA PRO A 3 22.06 41.14 -27.23
C PRO A 3 21.28 39.83 -27.43
N HIS A 4 21.49 39.10 -28.53
CA HIS A 4 20.87 37.80 -28.76
C HIS A 4 21.83 36.65 -28.44
N ALA A 5 22.23 36.53 -27.18
CA ALA A 5 22.72 35.26 -26.65
C ALA A 5 21.52 34.31 -26.53
N LEU A 6 21.48 33.31 -27.41
CA LEU A 6 20.53 32.21 -27.41
C LEU A 6 20.37 31.65 -25.99
N GLN A 7 19.17 31.79 -25.44
CA GLN A 7 18.74 30.97 -24.31
C GLN A 7 18.66 29.54 -24.85
N GLU A 8 19.61 28.68 -24.48
CA GLU A 8 19.39 27.24 -24.56
C GLU A 8 18.20 26.94 -23.66
N GLU A 9 17.03 26.70 -24.27
CA GLU A 9 15.91 26.10 -23.56
C GLU A 9 16.42 24.77 -23.00
N VAL A 10 16.56 24.71 -21.68
CA VAL A 10 16.81 23.47 -20.97
C VAL A 10 15.53 22.64 -21.11
N HIS A 11 15.47 21.83 -22.16
CA HIS A 11 14.39 20.86 -22.34
C HIS A 11 14.49 19.85 -21.22
N VAL A 12 13.61 19.95 -20.23
CA VAL A 12 13.49 18.95 -19.17
C VAL A 12 12.80 17.75 -19.82
N PRO A 13 13.45 16.57 -19.90
CA PRO A 13 12.84 15.40 -20.52
C PRO A 13 11.53 15.06 -19.83
N VAL A 14 10.43 15.02 -20.58
CA VAL A 14 9.13 14.61 -20.05
C VAL A 14 9.19 13.10 -19.78
N PRO A 15 8.99 12.63 -18.52
CA PRO A 15 9.01 11.20 -18.23
C PRO A 15 7.98 10.44 -19.06
N GLN A 16 8.40 9.32 -19.66
CA GLN A 16 7.53 8.50 -20.51
C GLN A 16 7.08 7.24 -19.79
N LEU A 17 5.77 6.97 -19.75
CA LEU A 17 5.25 5.76 -19.13
C LEU A 17 5.67 4.53 -19.95
N LEU A 18 6.48 3.66 -19.36
CA LEU A 18 6.93 2.41 -19.97
C LEU A 18 5.89 1.29 -19.82
N GLY A 19 5.11 1.31 -18.74
CA GLY A 19 4.01 0.37 -18.54
C GLY A 19 3.61 0.20 -17.09
N ASN A 20 2.58 -0.62 -16.90
CA ASN A 20 2.15 -1.07 -15.57
C ASN A 20 2.94 -2.31 -15.17
N LEU A 21 3.38 -2.34 -13.92
CA LEU A 21 4.05 -3.49 -13.32
C LEU A 21 3.02 -4.50 -12.85
N LYS A 22 3.29 -5.78 -13.11
CA LYS A 22 2.53 -6.89 -12.54
C LYS A 22 3.30 -7.48 -11.36
N THR A 23 2.59 -7.94 -10.34
CA THR A 23 3.20 -8.65 -9.21
C THR A 23 2.82 -10.12 -9.23
N ARG A 24 3.81 -11.02 -9.12
CA ARG A 24 3.56 -12.47 -8.93
C ARG A 24 4.22 -13.03 -7.68
N GLY A 25 3.54 -14.01 -7.08
CA GLY A 25 4.04 -14.81 -5.95
C GLY A 25 4.05 -14.07 -4.62
N VAL A 26 4.35 -14.82 -3.55
CA VAL A 26 4.36 -14.32 -2.16
C VAL A 26 5.44 -13.26 -1.95
N ALA A 27 6.57 -13.38 -2.66
CA ALA A 27 7.68 -12.43 -2.59
C ALA A 27 7.47 -11.15 -3.44
N LYS A 28 6.30 -10.96 -4.05
CA LYS A 28 5.93 -9.79 -4.87
C LYS A 28 7.00 -9.40 -5.91
N ARG A 29 7.35 -10.35 -6.80
CA ARG A 29 8.26 -10.05 -7.92
C ARG A 29 7.56 -9.14 -8.93
N PHE A 30 8.23 -8.07 -9.32
CA PHE A 30 7.72 -7.10 -10.30
C PHE A 30 8.07 -7.52 -11.72
N LEU A 31 7.07 -7.52 -12.58
CA LEU A 31 7.16 -7.98 -13.96
C LEU A 31 6.75 -6.84 -14.90
N LEU A 32 7.52 -6.67 -15.96
CA LEU A 32 7.22 -5.81 -17.10
C LEU A 32 6.87 -6.68 -18.31
N SER A 33 6.11 -6.15 -19.25
CA SER A 33 5.70 -6.88 -20.46
C SER A 33 6.31 -6.27 -21.72
N PRO A 34 7.62 -6.47 -21.98
CA PRO A 34 8.22 -6.09 -23.26
C PRO A 34 7.65 -6.93 -24.42
N ILE A 35 7.62 -6.32 -25.60
CA ILE A 35 7.49 -7.01 -26.87
C ILE A 35 8.91 -7.25 -27.41
N VAL A 36 9.22 -8.50 -27.74
CA VAL A 36 10.54 -8.91 -28.22
C VAL A 36 10.45 -9.21 -29.72
N GLU A 37 11.37 -8.61 -30.48
CA GLU A 37 11.49 -8.75 -31.94
C GLU A 37 10.19 -8.45 -32.70
N GLU A 38 9.31 -7.63 -32.13
CA GLU A 38 7.98 -7.30 -32.69
C GLU A 38 7.07 -8.53 -32.91
N VAL A 39 7.37 -9.68 -32.28
CA VAL A 39 6.63 -10.93 -32.51
C VAL A 39 6.00 -11.53 -31.26
N ILE A 40 6.54 -11.24 -30.07
CA ILE A 40 6.05 -11.86 -28.84
C ILE A 40 6.10 -10.89 -27.66
N GLU A 41 4.97 -10.70 -27.00
CA GLU A 41 4.89 -10.03 -25.70
C GLU A 41 5.10 -11.08 -24.60
N MET A 42 5.94 -10.77 -23.60
CA MET A 42 6.24 -11.73 -22.52
C MET A 42 6.49 -11.03 -21.19
N GLU A 43 6.24 -11.73 -20.09
CA GLU A 43 6.53 -11.20 -18.75
C GLU A 43 8.01 -11.37 -18.40
N ALA A 44 8.69 -10.24 -18.17
CA ALA A 44 10.08 -10.17 -17.79
C ALA A 44 10.22 -9.66 -16.36
N MET A 45 10.95 -10.37 -15.52
CA MET A 45 11.16 -9.96 -14.13
C MET A 45 12.18 -8.83 -14.07
N ILE A 46 11.84 -7.74 -13.37
CA ILE A 46 12.79 -6.66 -13.11
C ILE A 46 13.66 -7.05 -11.93
N ASP A 47 14.97 -7.05 -12.12
CA ASP A 47 15.96 -7.29 -11.08
C ASP A 47 17.06 -6.23 -11.13
N THR A 48 16.92 -5.22 -10.26
CA THR A 48 17.90 -4.12 -10.15
C THR A 48 19.24 -4.57 -9.56
N GLY A 49 19.29 -5.75 -8.91
CA GLY A 49 20.51 -6.33 -8.37
C GLY A 49 21.27 -7.21 -9.37
N ALA A 50 20.66 -7.54 -10.50
CA ALA A 50 21.31 -8.29 -11.57
C ALA A 50 22.11 -7.35 -12.49
N ASP A 51 23.40 -7.62 -12.70
CA ASP A 51 24.24 -6.81 -13.58
C ASP A 51 23.88 -6.95 -15.07
N MET A 52 23.18 -8.02 -15.45
CA MET A 52 22.93 -8.37 -16.85
C MET A 52 21.50 -8.87 -17.09
N THR A 53 21.00 -8.59 -18.27
CA THR A 53 19.72 -9.08 -18.78
C THR A 53 19.87 -10.51 -19.29
N LEU A 54 19.00 -11.41 -18.81
CA LEU A 54 19.08 -12.86 -19.03
C LEU A 54 17.76 -13.40 -19.56
N MET A 55 17.83 -14.33 -20.50
CA MET A 55 16.68 -15.06 -21.04
C MET A 55 16.96 -16.55 -21.08
N SER A 56 15.98 -17.39 -20.77
CA SER A 56 16.19 -18.83 -20.83
C SER A 56 16.27 -19.33 -22.27
N ASN A 57 17.01 -20.43 -22.47
CA ASN A 57 17.16 -21.03 -23.80
C ASN A 57 15.81 -21.46 -24.40
N ILE A 58 14.87 -21.98 -23.58
CA ILE A 58 13.53 -22.35 -24.05
C ILE A 58 12.80 -21.14 -24.63
N LEU A 59 12.81 -20.00 -23.92
CA LEU A 59 12.15 -18.79 -24.40
C LEU A 59 12.82 -18.24 -25.67
N PHE A 60 14.15 -18.28 -25.73
CA PHE A 60 14.87 -17.85 -26.91
C PHE A 60 14.50 -18.68 -28.16
N GLN A 61 14.37 -20.01 -28.03
CA GLN A 61 13.92 -20.87 -29.13
C GLN A 61 12.48 -20.54 -29.59
N GLN A 62 11.61 -20.15 -28.66
CA GLN A 62 10.26 -19.69 -29.00
C GLN A 62 10.30 -18.39 -29.82
N ILE A 63 11.17 -17.44 -29.45
CA ILE A 63 11.39 -16.21 -30.22
C ILE A 63 11.90 -16.57 -31.61
N GLN A 64 12.94 -17.39 -31.74
CA GLN A 64 13.46 -17.80 -33.06
C GLN A 64 12.38 -18.40 -33.95
N THR A 65 11.52 -19.25 -33.38
CA THR A 65 10.37 -19.84 -34.08
C THR A 65 9.36 -18.77 -34.52
N ALA A 66 9.06 -17.79 -33.67
CA ALA A 66 8.13 -16.71 -33.97
C ALA A 66 8.69 -15.76 -35.03
N VAL A 67 9.96 -15.38 -34.95
CA VAL A 67 10.65 -14.50 -35.90
C VAL A 67 10.79 -15.18 -37.28
N ALA A 68 11.01 -16.50 -37.32
CA ALA A 68 11.06 -17.25 -38.57
C ALA A 68 9.73 -17.22 -39.35
N LYS A 69 8.58 -17.17 -38.65
CA LYS A 69 7.26 -17.06 -39.30
C LYS A 69 7.06 -15.74 -40.06
N VAL A 70 7.83 -14.71 -39.72
CA VAL A 70 7.83 -13.41 -40.40
C VAL A 70 9.08 -13.22 -41.27
N ASN A 71 9.72 -14.32 -41.71
CA ASN A 71 10.87 -14.36 -42.62
C ASN A 71 12.10 -13.55 -42.12
N ARG A 72 12.24 -13.40 -40.80
CA ARG A 72 13.43 -12.81 -40.16
C ARG A 72 14.21 -13.92 -39.44
N THR A 73 15.44 -13.63 -39.05
CA THR A 73 16.25 -14.55 -38.23
C THR A 73 16.92 -13.79 -37.09
N VAL A 74 17.11 -14.47 -35.97
CA VAL A 74 17.88 -13.98 -34.82
C VAL A 74 19.01 -14.96 -34.57
N GLN A 75 20.23 -14.44 -34.48
CA GLN A 75 21.42 -15.25 -34.24
C GLN A 75 21.91 -15.12 -32.81
N MET A 76 22.45 -16.23 -32.30
CA MET A 76 23.22 -16.25 -31.06
C MET A 76 24.70 -16.13 -31.41
N GLU A 77 25.42 -15.38 -30.61
CA GLU A 77 26.86 -15.29 -30.63
C GLU A 77 27.44 -15.99 -29.40
N ASN A 78 28.55 -16.69 -29.58
CA ASN A 78 29.25 -17.32 -28.46
C ASN A 78 29.86 -16.22 -27.56
N CYS A 79 29.47 -16.21 -26.29
CA CYS A 79 30.03 -15.38 -25.24
C CYS A 79 30.15 -16.18 -23.94
N THR A 80 31.38 -16.47 -23.51
CA THR A 80 31.60 -17.14 -22.24
C THR A 80 31.71 -16.14 -21.09
N LYS A 81 30.74 -16.16 -20.17
CA LYS A 81 30.79 -15.43 -18.90
C LYS A 81 30.45 -16.36 -17.74
N LYS A 82 31.26 -16.30 -16.68
CA LYS A 82 30.92 -16.94 -15.40
C LYS A 82 30.05 -15.98 -14.61
N ILE A 83 28.84 -16.40 -14.30
CA ILE A 83 27.92 -15.68 -13.44
C ILE A 83 27.88 -16.32 -12.06
N ARG A 84 27.75 -15.48 -11.03
CA ARG A 84 27.50 -15.93 -9.66
C ARG A 84 26.10 -15.50 -9.28
N GLY A 85 25.23 -16.47 -9.01
CA GLY A 85 23.94 -16.20 -8.41
C GLY A 85 24.01 -16.17 -6.88
N SER A 86 22.88 -15.95 -6.24
CA SER A 86 22.75 -16.02 -4.77
C SER A 86 22.90 -17.44 -4.20
N ALA A 87 22.79 -18.48 -5.05
CA ALA A 87 22.99 -19.87 -4.66
C ALA A 87 24.47 -20.30 -4.81
N PRO A 88 24.95 -21.28 -4.03
CA PRO A 88 26.33 -21.75 -4.14
C PRO A 88 26.56 -22.42 -5.50
N GLY A 89 27.47 -21.87 -6.30
CA GLY A 89 27.86 -22.41 -7.61
C GLY A 89 27.90 -21.33 -8.68
N ALA A 90 28.98 -21.31 -9.46
CA ALA A 90 29.06 -20.43 -10.63
C ALA A 90 28.38 -21.11 -11.82
N THR A 91 27.41 -20.45 -12.44
CA THR A 91 26.85 -20.89 -13.72
C THR A 91 27.64 -20.24 -14.84
N GLN A 92 27.84 -20.97 -15.94
CA GLN A 92 28.50 -20.44 -17.12
C GLN A 92 27.44 -20.11 -18.16
N ILE A 93 27.34 -18.84 -18.51
CA ILE A 93 26.62 -18.36 -19.69
C ILE A 93 27.57 -18.48 -20.87
N ARG A 94 27.09 -19.02 -21.99
CA ARG A 94 27.90 -19.28 -23.19
C ARG A 94 27.44 -18.52 -24.41
N ASP A 95 26.26 -17.93 -24.36
CA ASP A 95 25.63 -17.37 -25.53
C ASP A 95 24.97 -16.04 -25.22
N ILE A 96 24.94 -15.17 -26.23
CA ILE A 96 24.29 -13.86 -26.20
C ILE A 96 23.56 -13.65 -27.51
N ALA A 97 22.41 -12.98 -27.47
CA ALA A 97 21.67 -12.59 -28.66
C ALA A 97 21.36 -11.10 -28.59
N LEU A 98 21.54 -10.41 -29.71
CA LEU A 98 21.18 -9.01 -29.82
C LEU A 98 19.70 -8.92 -30.21
N LEU A 99 18.85 -8.49 -29.28
CA LEU A 99 17.39 -8.49 -29.44
C LEU A 99 16.82 -7.09 -29.50
N ARG A 100 15.88 -6.83 -30.41
CA ARG A 100 14.99 -5.66 -30.35
C ARG A 100 13.94 -5.88 -29.27
N LEU A 101 13.81 -4.90 -28.39
CA LEU A 101 12.85 -4.85 -27.31
C LEU A 101 12.00 -3.59 -27.47
N ASP A 102 10.70 -3.72 -27.40
CA ASP A 102 9.77 -2.61 -27.32
C ASP A 102 9.14 -2.62 -25.91
N ILE A 103 9.34 -1.53 -25.17
CA ILE A 103 8.90 -1.35 -23.79
C ILE A 103 8.08 -0.06 -23.74
N GLY A 104 6.75 -0.20 -23.74
CA GLY A 104 5.85 0.93 -23.88
C GLY A 104 6.15 1.69 -25.18
N PRO A 105 6.39 3.01 -25.15
CA PRO A 105 6.71 3.80 -26.34
C PRO A 105 8.17 3.66 -26.79
N MET A 106 9.03 2.96 -26.04
CA MET A 106 10.47 2.89 -26.31
C MET A 106 10.86 1.62 -27.05
N SER A 107 11.55 1.78 -28.17
CA SER A 107 12.20 0.68 -28.90
C SER A 107 13.72 0.75 -28.74
N LEU A 108 14.36 -0.36 -28.42
CA LEU A 108 15.82 -0.47 -28.37
C LEU A 108 16.32 -1.87 -28.68
N THR A 109 17.50 -1.93 -29.30
CA THR A 109 18.23 -3.19 -29.47
C THR A 109 19.17 -3.38 -28.28
N HIS A 110 19.14 -4.54 -27.61
CA HIS A 110 19.90 -4.83 -26.40
C HIS A 110 20.51 -6.25 -26.41
N PRO A 111 21.76 -6.43 -25.96
CA PRO A 111 22.35 -7.75 -25.79
C PRO A 111 21.69 -8.50 -24.63
N VAL A 112 21.12 -9.68 -24.91
CA VAL A 112 20.47 -10.55 -23.93
C VAL A 112 21.25 -11.84 -23.80
N HIS A 113 21.68 -12.16 -22.58
CA HIS A 113 22.45 -13.37 -22.29
C HIS A 113 21.52 -14.59 -22.20
N ILE A 114 21.88 -15.69 -22.86
CA ILE A 114 21.06 -16.89 -22.90
C ILE A 114 21.47 -17.85 -21.78
N SER A 115 20.55 -18.07 -20.86
CA SER A 115 20.71 -18.88 -19.68
C SER A 115 20.33 -20.34 -19.94
N PRO A 116 21.14 -21.31 -19.47
CA PRO A 116 20.76 -22.72 -19.47
C PRO A 116 19.72 -23.06 -18.38
N LEU A 117 19.37 -22.10 -17.52
CA LEU A 117 18.39 -22.28 -16.44
C LEU A 117 17.03 -21.73 -16.89
N ASP A 118 15.98 -22.56 -16.80
CA ASP A 118 14.60 -22.19 -17.17
C ASP A 118 13.75 -21.70 -15.99
N THR A 119 14.32 -21.63 -14.78
CA THR A 119 13.59 -21.20 -13.57
C THR A 119 13.07 -19.76 -13.64
N LEU A 120 13.68 -18.94 -14.50
CA LEU A 120 13.27 -17.57 -14.75
C LEU A 120 13.41 -17.29 -16.26
N PRO A 121 12.28 -17.24 -16.99
CA PRO A 121 12.30 -17.25 -18.46
C PRO A 121 12.89 -15.96 -19.04
N PHE A 122 12.63 -14.80 -18.43
CA PHE A 122 13.22 -13.53 -18.82
C PHE A 122 13.43 -12.62 -17.60
N LEU A 123 14.64 -12.08 -17.47
CA LEU A 123 15.08 -11.16 -16.43
C LEU A 123 15.66 -9.91 -17.08
N ILE A 124 15.14 -8.75 -16.68
CA ILE A 124 15.66 -7.43 -17.04
C ILE A 124 16.61 -6.98 -15.93
N GLY A 125 17.89 -6.90 -16.28
CA GLY A 125 18.96 -6.48 -15.38
C GLY A 125 19.29 -4.99 -15.46
N ALA A 126 20.24 -4.57 -14.63
CA ALA A 126 20.71 -3.19 -14.55
C ALA A 126 21.31 -2.66 -15.86
N ASP A 127 21.88 -3.52 -16.71
CA ASP A 127 22.41 -3.16 -18.03
C ASP A 127 21.34 -2.59 -18.98
N LEU A 128 20.15 -3.18 -18.98
CA LEU A 128 19.00 -2.67 -19.74
C LEU A 128 18.35 -1.50 -19.02
N LEU A 129 18.13 -1.61 -17.70
CA LEU A 129 17.47 -0.57 -16.92
C LEU A 129 18.21 0.77 -17.01
N LYS A 130 19.55 0.78 -16.89
CA LYS A 130 20.35 2.01 -17.02
C LYS A 130 20.11 2.75 -18.33
N ARG A 131 19.72 2.05 -19.40
CA ARG A 131 19.45 2.68 -20.70
C ARG A 131 18.13 3.44 -20.73
N LEU A 132 17.21 3.13 -19.82
CA LEU A 132 15.90 3.75 -19.73
C LEU A 132 15.83 4.79 -18.60
N GLU A 133 16.86 4.85 -17.74
CA GLU A 133 16.87 5.59 -16.47
C GLU A 133 15.51 5.54 -15.75
N PRO A 134 15.07 4.36 -15.29
CA PRO A 134 13.69 4.18 -14.90
C PRO A 134 13.38 4.77 -13.53
N LEU A 135 12.26 5.47 -13.44
CA LEU A 135 11.57 5.74 -12.18
C LEU A 135 10.54 4.64 -11.94
N ILE A 136 10.76 3.82 -10.92
CA ILE A 136 9.88 2.72 -10.55
C ILE A 136 8.97 3.13 -9.39
N ASP A 137 7.67 3.26 -9.66
CA ASP A 137 6.65 3.55 -8.65
C ASP A 137 5.95 2.26 -8.23
N PHE A 138 6.41 1.70 -7.11
CA PHE A 138 5.82 0.48 -6.54
C PHE A 138 4.44 0.69 -5.90
N GLN A 139 4.08 1.93 -5.52
CA GLN A 139 2.77 2.22 -4.94
C GLN A 139 1.68 2.22 -6.02
N GLN A 140 1.98 2.84 -7.16
CA GLN A 140 1.08 2.87 -8.31
C GLN A 140 1.26 1.71 -9.28
N SER A 141 2.24 0.82 -9.04
CA SER A 141 2.63 -0.27 -9.93
C SER A 141 2.92 0.24 -11.36
N LYS A 142 3.75 1.28 -11.48
CA LYS A 142 4.13 1.88 -12.77
C LYS A 142 5.64 2.02 -12.89
N ILE A 143 6.12 1.98 -14.11
CA ILE A 143 7.51 2.29 -14.45
C ILE A 143 7.54 3.35 -15.55
N TRP A 144 8.37 4.36 -15.35
CA TRP A 144 8.57 5.47 -16.26
C TRP A 144 10.03 5.51 -16.69
N ALA A 145 10.30 5.95 -17.91
CA ALA A 145 11.64 6.32 -18.33
C ALA A 145 11.87 7.80 -18.07
N GLN A 146 13.07 8.16 -17.60
CA GLN A 146 13.46 9.55 -17.39
C GLN A 146 14.24 10.14 -18.57
N VAL A 147 14.34 9.37 -19.68
CA VAL A 147 14.97 9.77 -20.93
C VAL A 147 13.94 9.89 -22.05
N GLU A 148 14.22 10.71 -23.05
CA GLU A 148 13.39 10.79 -24.28
C GLU A 148 13.61 9.59 -25.20
N GLN A 149 14.84 9.11 -25.27
CA GLN A 149 15.24 7.95 -26.07
C GLN A 149 16.16 7.05 -25.25
N PRO A 150 16.12 5.72 -25.46
CA PRO A 150 17.00 4.80 -24.74
C PRO A 150 18.48 5.13 -24.97
N LEU A 151 19.26 5.19 -23.89
CA LEU A 151 20.70 5.42 -23.96
C LEU A 151 21.40 4.27 -24.72
N PRO A 152 22.55 4.52 -25.36
CA PRO A 152 23.32 3.48 -26.03
C PRO A 152 23.82 2.40 -25.05
N VAL A 153 24.22 1.25 -25.59
CA VAL A 153 24.81 0.14 -24.81
C VAL A 153 26.23 0.53 -24.38
N GLY A 154 26.38 1.22 -23.24
CA GLY A 154 27.67 1.60 -22.65
C GLY A 154 28.41 2.74 -23.40
N GLY A 155 28.85 3.77 -22.67
CA GLY A 155 29.32 5.06 -23.20
C GLY A 155 30.72 5.10 -23.84
N ALA A 156 30.95 6.17 -24.62
CA ALA A 156 32.20 6.76 -25.16
C ALA A 156 33.36 5.89 -25.69
N ASP A 157 33.37 4.57 -25.55
CA ASP A 157 34.39 3.70 -26.12
C ASP A 157 33.77 2.71 -27.12
N LYS A 158 34.19 2.87 -28.37
CA LYS A 158 33.76 2.11 -29.56
C LYS A 158 34.20 0.64 -29.49
N LYS A 159 33.68 -0.15 -28.56
CA LYS A 159 33.75 -1.62 -28.59
C LYS A 159 32.38 -2.21 -28.24
N VAL A 160 31.49 -2.16 -29.23
CA VAL A 160 30.36 -3.09 -29.28
C VAL A 160 30.92 -4.47 -29.63
N ALA A 161 30.45 -5.49 -28.91
CA ALA A 161 30.56 -6.92 -29.26
C ALA A 161 31.95 -7.60 -29.21
N SER A 162 32.62 -7.60 -28.05
CA SER A 162 33.64 -8.65 -27.83
C SER A 162 33.73 -9.10 -26.38
N CYS A 163 33.28 -10.32 -26.12
CA CYS A 163 33.60 -11.07 -24.90
C CYS A 163 35.06 -11.57 -24.94
N LYS A 164 36.03 -10.65 -25.07
CA LYS A 164 37.46 -10.97 -25.00
C LYS A 164 38.15 -10.12 -23.95
N GLU A 165 38.55 -10.78 -22.87
CA GLU A 165 39.57 -10.29 -21.94
C GLU A 165 40.94 -10.44 -22.62
N GLU A 166 41.65 -9.34 -22.88
CA GLU A 166 43.09 -9.35 -23.18
C GLU A 166 43.83 -8.76 -21.97
N LEU A 167 44.80 -9.51 -21.42
CA LEU A 167 45.64 -9.08 -20.30
C LEU A 167 46.87 -8.27 -20.78
N PRO A 168 47.15 -7.08 -20.23
CA PRO A 168 48.39 -6.35 -20.48
C PRO A 168 49.49 -6.56 -19.41
N GLU A 169 50.71 -6.28 -19.83
CA GLU A 169 52.03 -6.74 -19.33
C GLU A 169 52.62 -5.97 -18.13
N ASN A 170 51.82 -5.36 -17.24
CA ASN A 170 52.33 -4.53 -16.14
C ASN A 170 52.06 -5.14 -14.74
N ARG A 171 52.41 -6.42 -14.60
CA ARG A 171 51.87 -7.30 -13.55
C ARG A 171 52.27 -6.91 -12.12
N GLU A 172 53.48 -6.46 -11.81
CA GLU A 172 53.88 -6.31 -10.38
C GLU A 172 53.31 -5.06 -9.70
N LYS A 173 53.35 -3.89 -10.37
CA LYS A 173 52.72 -2.67 -9.85
C LYS A 173 51.19 -2.76 -9.89
N GLN A 174 50.62 -3.36 -10.94
CA GLN A 174 49.17 -3.57 -11.03
C GLN A 174 48.68 -4.63 -10.05
N LEU A 175 49.44 -5.70 -9.78
CA LEU A 175 49.08 -6.73 -8.79
C LEU A 175 49.17 -6.15 -7.37
N SER A 176 50.16 -5.31 -7.07
CA SER A 176 50.25 -4.59 -5.78
C SER A 176 49.05 -3.66 -5.56
N THR A 177 48.73 -2.80 -6.54
CA THR A 177 47.56 -1.91 -6.45
C THR A 177 46.22 -2.65 -6.53
N ALA A 178 46.13 -3.76 -7.26
CA ALA A 178 44.95 -4.62 -7.27
C ALA A 178 44.76 -5.34 -5.93
N THR A 179 45.84 -5.85 -5.32
CA THR A 179 45.78 -6.51 -4.00
C THR A 179 45.38 -5.53 -2.91
N GLN A 180 45.86 -4.28 -2.98
CA GLN A 180 45.49 -3.24 -2.02
C GLN A 180 44.02 -2.82 -2.17
N ARG A 181 43.54 -2.63 -3.41
CA ARG A 181 42.11 -2.38 -3.69
C ARG A 181 41.21 -3.54 -3.26
N MET A 182 41.63 -4.77 -3.51
CA MET A 182 40.89 -5.97 -3.08
C MET A 182 40.82 -6.06 -1.55
N GLY A 183 41.88 -5.67 -0.84
CA GLY A 183 41.88 -5.57 0.62
C GLY A 183 40.90 -4.52 1.16
N GLU A 184 40.75 -3.39 0.47
CA GLU A 184 39.77 -2.35 0.81
C GLU A 184 38.33 -2.81 0.51
N GLU A 185 38.11 -3.47 -0.63
CA GLU A 185 36.82 -4.06 -0.98
C GLU A 185 36.40 -5.17 0.01
N ILE A 186 37.33 -6.02 0.45
CA ILE A 186 37.05 -7.05 1.47
C ILE A 186 36.64 -6.40 2.80
N LYS A 187 37.31 -5.32 3.22
CA LYS A 187 36.92 -4.58 4.43
C LYS A 187 35.54 -3.95 4.29
N LEU A 188 35.22 -3.40 3.12
CA LEU A 188 33.92 -2.83 2.84
C LEU A 188 32.81 -3.90 2.86
N LEU A 189 33.06 -5.06 2.25
CA LEU A 189 32.14 -6.20 2.26
C LEU A 189 31.95 -6.76 3.68
N GLN A 190 32.99 -6.82 4.50
CA GLN A 190 32.87 -7.21 5.90
C GLN A 190 31.99 -6.23 6.69
N ALA A 191 32.16 -4.92 6.48
CA ALA A 191 31.33 -3.90 7.12
C ALA A 191 29.87 -3.97 6.65
N GLN A 192 29.62 -4.25 5.37
CA GLN A 192 28.27 -4.47 4.84
C GLN A 192 27.61 -5.73 5.44
N ASN A 193 28.35 -6.83 5.57
CA ASN A 193 27.84 -8.05 6.17
C ASN A 193 27.48 -7.87 7.66
N GLN A 194 28.27 -7.08 8.40
CA GLN A 194 27.94 -6.72 9.79
C GLN A 194 26.64 -5.91 9.86
N LYS A 195 26.48 -4.90 9.00
CA LYS A 195 25.22 -4.14 8.90
C LYS A 195 24.03 -5.03 8.53
N HIS A 196 24.22 -6.00 7.65
CA HIS A 196 23.15 -6.94 7.29
C HIS A 196 22.71 -7.78 8.48
N ALA A 197 23.66 -8.30 9.27
CA ALA A 197 23.36 -9.06 10.48
C ALA A 197 22.63 -8.21 11.54
N GLU A 198 23.01 -6.94 11.70
CA GLU A 198 22.32 -6.00 12.59
C GLU A 198 20.86 -5.76 12.15
N VAL A 199 20.63 -5.60 10.84
CA VAL A 199 19.29 -5.42 10.27
C VAL A 199 18.44 -6.67 10.45
N GLU A 200 19.00 -7.86 10.24
CA GLU A 200 18.31 -9.13 10.48
C GLU A 200 17.87 -9.29 11.93
N GLU A 201 18.73 -8.95 12.88
CA GLU A 201 18.41 -9.01 14.31
C GLU A 201 17.36 -7.97 14.71
N GLN A 202 17.41 -6.76 14.15
CA GLN A 202 16.36 -5.75 14.34
C GLN A 202 15.01 -6.24 13.79
N ASN A 203 15.00 -6.84 12.60
CA ASN A 203 13.78 -7.39 12.01
C ASN A 203 13.21 -8.54 12.83
N ARG A 204 14.07 -9.37 13.46
CA ARG A 204 13.65 -10.43 14.38
C ARG A 204 12.92 -9.84 15.59
N LYS A 205 13.50 -8.82 16.23
CA LYS A 205 12.89 -8.13 17.38
C LYS A 205 11.56 -7.46 17.02
N LEU A 206 11.52 -6.74 15.90
CA LEU A 206 10.29 -6.15 15.37
C LEU A 206 9.22 -7.22 15.10
N GLY A 207 9.62 -8.40 14.62
CA GLY A 207 8.72 -9.54 14.42
C GLY A 207 8.14 -10.09 15.72
N GLU A 208 8.90 -10.07 16.82
CA GLU A 208 8.45 -10.47 18.16
C GLU A 208 7.50 -9.43 18.76
N GLU A 209 7.87 -8.14 18.71
CA GLU A 209 7.02 -7.03 19.18
C GLU A 209 5.69 -6.99 18.42
N LYS A 210 5.72 -7.24 17.10
CA LYS A 210 4.49 -7.32 16.29
C LYS A 210 3.57 -8.45 16.78
N LYS A 211 4.10 -9.64 17.06
CA LYS A 211 3.31 -10.76 17.58
C LYS A 211 2.72 -10.44 18.94
N GLU A 212 3.47 -9.76 19.80
CA GLU A 212 2.99 -9.33 21.11
C GLU A 212 1.83 -8.33 20.98
N MET A 213 1.96 -7.33 20.11
CA MET A 213 0.88 -6.38 19.81
C MET A 213 -0.36 -7.07 19.25
N GLU A 214 -0.20 -8.05 18.35
CA GLU A 214 -1.33 -8.83 17.81
C GLU A 214 -2.08 -9.60 18.92
N LEU A 215 -1.35 -10.19 19.88
CA LEU A 215 -1.95 -10.85 21.04
C LEU A 215 -2.70 -9.86 21.96
N GLN A 216 -2.13 -8.67 22.21
CA GLN A 216 -2.80 -7.63 23.00
C GLN A 216 -4.09 -7.15 22.33
N ILE A 217 -4.07 -6.95 21.00
CA ILE A 217 -5.27 -6.58 20.24
C ILE A 217 -6.34 -7.66 20.38
N ALA A 218 -5.98 -8.93 20.23
CA ALA A 218 -6.91 -10.04 20.39
C ALA A 218 -7.53 -10.09 21.80
N ALA A 219 -6.70 -9.87 22.84
CA ALA A 219 -7.17 -9.84 24.23
C ALA A 219 -8.19 -8.71 24.50
N LEU A 220 -8.10 -7.58 23.78
CA LEU A 220 -9.03 -6.46 23.93
C LEU A 220 -10.34 -6.61 23.16
N GLN A 221 -10.44 -7.55 22.22
CA GLN A 221 -11.66 -7.75 21.42
C GLN A 221 -12.84 -8.24 22.28
N GLU A 222 -12.59 -9.13 23.24
CA GLU A 222 -13.66 -9.70 24.06
C GLU A 222 -14.22 -8.70 25.08
N PRO A 223 -13.39 -7.97 25.85
CA PRO A 223 -13.87 -6.87 26.68
C PRO A 223 -14.66 -5.82 25.89
N LYS A 224 -14.25 -5.50 24.66
CA LYS A 224 -14.98 -4.57 23.79
C LYS A 224 -16.40 -5.06 23.49
N LYS A 225 -16.57 -6.32 23.09
CA LYS A 225 -17.89 -6.92 22.83
C LYS A 225 -18.77 -6.93 24.07
N GLN A 226 -18.20 -7.24 25.23
CA GLN A 226 -18.93 -7.20 26.49
C GLN A 226 -19.42 -5.79 26.81
N LEU A 227 -18.57 -4.78 26.59
CA LEU A 227 -18.94 -3.37 26.79
C LEU A 227 -20.08 -2.94 25.85
N GLU A 228 -20.02 -3.35 24.58
CA GLU A 228 -21.07 -3.09 23.58
C GLU A 228 -22.42 -3.69 24.01
N SER A 229 -22.43 -4.92 24.56
CA SER A 229 -23.63 -5.54 25.12
C SER A 229 -24.19 -4.74 26.30
N ILE A 230 -23.34 -4.34 27.24
CA ILE A 230 -23.75 -3.56 28.42
C ILE A 230 -24.36 -2.21 27.99
N ILE A 231 -23.77 -1.54 27.02
CA ILE A 231 -24.29 -0.27 26.49
C ILE A 231 -25.70 -0.46 25.94
N LYS A 232 -25.93 -1.54 25.19
CA LYS A 232 -27.24 -1.85 24.62
C LYS A 232 -28.29 -2.10 25.71
N ASP A 233 -27.94 -2.86 26.75
CA ASP A 233 -28.83 -3.14 27.87
C ASP A 233 -29.19 -1.87 28.66
N LEU A 234 -28.22 -0.96 28.84
CA LEU A 234 -28.44 0.33 29.49
C LEU A 234 -29.34 1.24 28.66
N GLN A 235 -29.17 1.27 27.33
CA GLN A 235 -30.04 2.04 26.44
C GLN A 235 -31.50 1.58 26.55
N GLN A 236 -31.74 0.27 26.54
CA GLN A 236 -33.09 -0.28 26.72
C GLN A 236 -33.70 0.12 28.07
N LYS A 237 -32.92 0.06 29.17
CA LYS A 237 -33.39 0.49 30.49
C LYS A 237 -33.74 1.98 30.55
N ILE A 238 -33.00 2.82 29.84
CA ILE A 238 -33.29 4.25 29.76
C ILE A 238 -34.66 4.46 29.08
N GLU A 239 -34.89 3.82 27.94
CA GLU A 239 -36.19 3.91 27.23
C GLU A 239 -37.36 3.44 28.10
N GLU A 240 -37.19 2.35 28.84
CA GLU A 240 -38.21 1.84 29.78
C GLU A 240 -38.51 2.84 30.92
N LEU A 241 -37.47 3.49 31.46
CA LEU A 241 -37.62 4.49 32.51
C LEU A 241 -38.28 5.77 31.99
N GLU A 242 -37.93 6.22 30.79
CA GLU A 242 -38.57 7.36 30.14
C GLU A 242 -40.06 7.11 29.91
N ALA A 243 -40.43 5.92 29.44
CA ALA A 243 -41.82 5.53 29.27
C ALA A 243 -42.61 5.54 30.59
N LYS A 244 -42.02 4.98 31.67
CA LYS A 244 -42.62 5.02 33.01
C LYS A 244 -42.78 6.44 33.52
N ASN A 245 -41.78 7.29 33.35
CA ASN A 245 -41.82 8.67 33.82
C ASN A 245 -42.92 9.48 33.10
N ASN A 246 -43.08 9.27 31.79
CA ASN A 246 -44.15 9.90 31.02
C ASN A 246 -45.56 9.49 31.50
N ASN A 247 -45.73 8.23 31.91
CA ASN A 247 -47.01 7.77 32.47
C ASN A 247 -47.25 8.39 33.85
N LEU A 248 -46.24 8.41 34.72
CA LEU A 248 -46.35 9.05 36.04
C LEU A 248 -46.66 10.54 35.94
N GLN A 249 -46.12 11.22 34.94
CA GLN A 249 -46.43 12.63 34.69
C GLN A 249 -47.91 12.82 34.32
N LYS A 250 -48.48 11.94 33.47
CA LYS A 250 -49.92 11.98 33.15
C LYS A 250 -50.78 11.72 34.38
N ASP A 251 -50.43 10.72 35.19
CA ASP A 251 -51.16 10.39 36.40
C ASP A 251 -51.14 11.56 37.39
N LYS A 252 -49.99 12.24 37.51
CA LYS A 252 -49.85 13.46 38.30
C LYS A 252 -50.78 14.57 37.80
N ASP A 253 -50.81 14.84 36.49
CA ASP A 253 -51.65 15.89 35.91
C ASP A 253 -53.15 15.63 36.18
N VAL A 254 -53.57 14.36 36.09
CA VAL A 254 -54.95 13.94 36.42
C VAL A 254 -55.26 14.19 37.91
N LEU A 255 -54.35 13.80 38.81
CA LEU A 255 -54.55 14.00 40.24
C LEU A 255 -54.58 15.48 40.63
N GLU A 256 -53.77 16.33 40.00
CA GLU A 256 -53.81 17.79 40.20
C GLU A 256 -55.15 18.38 39.74
N GLN A 257 -55.69 17.89 38.62
CA GLN A 257 -57.02 18.29 38.14
C GLN A 257 -58.13 17.85 39.11
N ASP A 258 -58.10 16.61 39.58
CA ASP A 258 -59.08 16.08 40.53
C ASP A 258 -59.02 16.84 41.87
N GLN A 259 -57.82 17.16 42.35
CA GLN A 259 -57.62 17.97 43.55
C GLN A 259 -58.27 19.34 43.40
N LYS A 260 -58.10 20.00 42.24
CA LYS A 260 -58.72 21.30 41.96
C LYS A 260 -60.25 21.21 42.00
N VAL A 261 -60.83 20.20 41.34
CA VAL A 261 -62.29 19.99 41.34
C VAL A 261 -62.81 19.72 42.75
N MET A 262 -62.08 18.96 43.56
CA MET A 262 -62.45 18.73 44.96
C MET A 262 -62.40 20.01 45.78
N GLN A 263 -61.38 20.85 45.60
CA GLN A 263 -61.28 22.13 46.29
C GLN A 263 -62.47 23.05 45.95
N GLU A 264 -62.84 23.15 44.67
CA GLU A 264 -64.01 23.91 44.24
C GLU A 264 -65.32 23.40 44.89
N LYS A 265 -65.48 22.07 45.02
CA LYS A 265 -66.64 21.48 45.71
C LYS A 265 -66.67 21.81 47.20
N VAL A 266 -65.51 21.81 47.86
CA VAL A 266 -65.39 22.19 49.28
C VAL A 266 -65.82 23.64 49.46
N ASP A 267 -65.35 24.54 48.60
CA ASP A 267 -65.70 25.97 48.66
C ASP A 267 -67.21 26.18 48.47
N VAL A 268 -67.84 25.47 47.53
CA VAL A 268 -69.30 25.50 47.33
C VAL A 268 -70.07 24.99 48.56
N LEU A 269 -69.60 23.92 49.19
CA LEU A 269 -70.23 23.38 50.40
C LEU A 269 -70.11 24.35 51.59
N LEU A 270 -68.97 25.03 51.73
CA LEU A 270 -68.78 26.04 52.77
C LEU A 270 -69.75 27.21 52.61
N GLU A 271 -69.97 27.71 51.39
CA GLU A 271 -70.95 28.77 51.15
C GLU A 271 -72.38 28.32 51.44
N LYS A 272 -72.79 27.13 50.97
CA LYS A 272 -74.10 26.57 51.31
C LYS A 272 -74.31 26.39 52.81
N ASN A 273 -73.26 26.01 53.54
CA ASN A 273 -73.34 25.88 54.99
C ASN A 273 -73.57 27.25 55.67
N LYS A 274 -72.89 28.30 55.22
CA LYS A 274 -73.14 29.68 55.71
C LYS A 274 -74.57 30.14 55.44
N GLU A 275 -75.11 29.86 54.25
CA GLU A 275 -76.50 30.17 53.90
C GLU A 275 -77.51 29.43 54.78
N MET A 276 -77.22 28.16 55.09
CA MET A 276 -78.06 27.34 55.96
C MET A 276 -78.03 27.86 57.40
N GLU A 277 -76.85 28.19 57.94
CA GLU A 277 -76.70 28.81 59.27
C GLU A 277 -77.46 30.15 59.37
N ALA A 278 -77.43 30.97 58.31
CA ALA A 278 -78.19 32.22 58.25
C ALA A 278 -79.70 31.97 58.25
N SER A 279 -80.16 30.98 57.46
CA SER A 279 -81.57 30.59 57.39
C SER A 279 -82.06 30.03 58.73
N GLN A 280 -81.24 29.24 59.42
CA GLN A 280 -81.55 28.69 60.73
C GLN A 280 -81.74 29.80 61.77
N LYS A 281 -80.83 30.79 61.82
CA LYS A 281 -80.96 31.94 62.73
C LYS A 281 -82.23 32.74 62.49
N LEU A 282 -82.65 32.91 61.23
CA LEU A 282 -83.88 33.61 60.90
C LEU A 282 -85.11 32.84 61.42
N LEU A 283 -85.15 31.53 61.20
CA LEU A 283 -86.23 30.66 61.70
C LEU A 283 -86.30 30.62 63.24
N GLU A 284 -85.15 30.60 63.91
CA GLU A 284 -85.08 30.69 65.38
C GLU A 284 -85.73 31.99 65.87
N LYS A 285 -85.40 33.12 65.23
CA LYS A 285 -86.02 34.41 65.53
C LYS A 285 -87.53 34.43 65.26
N ASP A 286 -87.97 33.95 64.09
CA ASP A 286 -89.40 33.91 63.74
C ASP A 286 -90.20 33.04 64.74
N ASN A 287 -89.60 31.97 65.25
CA ASN A 287 -90.22 31.09 66.24
C ASN A 287 -90.29 31.75 67.65
N GLU A 288 -89.27 32.52 68.03
CA GLU A 288 -89.31 33.37 69.23
C GLU A 288 -90.44 34.41 69.14
N ASP A 289 -90.52 35.13 68.01
CA ASP A 289 -91.55 36.15 67.77
C ASP A 289 -92.99 35.56 67.81
N LEU A 290 -93.17 34.31 67.35
CA LEU A 290 -94.45 33.60 67.40
C LEU A 290 -94.83 33.15 68.82
N GLN A 291 -93.86 32.74 69.65
CA GLN A 291 -94.11 32.36 71.05
C GLN A 291 -94.57 33.56 71.89
N GLU A 292 -94.14 34.79 71.54
CA GLU A 292 -94.58 36.01 72.22
C GLU A 292 -96.04 36.43 71.87
N GLN A 293 -96.64 35.87 70.82
CA GLN A 293 -97.99 36.22 70.35
C GLN A 293 -99.12 35.29 70.85
N LEU A 294 -98.79 34.22 71.58
CA LEU A 294 -99.71 33.23 72.16
C LEU A 294 -99.92 33.45 73.67
#